data_AF-A0A317NVK5-F1
#
_entry.id   AF-A0A317NVK5-F1
#
_cell.length_a   1.000
_cell.length_b   1.000
_cell.length_c   1.000
_cell.angle_alpha   90.00
_cell.angle_beta   90.00
_cell.angle_gamma   90.00
#
_symmetry.space_group_name_H-M   'P 1'
#
loop_
_entity.id
_entity.type
_entity.pdbx_description
1 polymer ?
#
loop_
_entity_poly.entity_id
_entity_poly.type
_entity_poly.pdbx_seq_one_letter_code
_entity_poly.pdbx_strand_id
1 'polypeptide(L)'
;MTSTITPRNPVGIDAKAITWAVLGVQMMVMLAVTALRFAAGGWLLVIFLFGGFLVVFAPSVLAVAVALPVMRRGGSRVRVACAGALAAGYAALLTAAATMPDFTDAADENGVPIVAIVSGSGTLTNAQAQVYHTISGVAVLCYLAATVATIVLAITLLVIKRSAGRAR
;
A
#
# COMPACT_ATOMS: atom_id res chain seq x y z
N MET A 1 42.01 11.20 34.09
CA MET A 1 41.73 11.18 32.64
C MET A 1 40.47 10.36 32.41
N THR A 2 39.31 11.02 32.43
CA THR A 2 37.99 10.38 32.29
C THR A 2 37.57 10.49 30.83
N SER A 3 37.75 9.41 30.08
CA SER A 3 37.32 9.28 28.69
C SER A 3 35.79 9.33 28.62
N THR A 4 35.24 10.47 28.20
CA THR A 4 33.84 10.62 27.79
C THR A 4 33.63 9.87 26.48
N ILE A 5 33.26 8.60 26.59
CA ILE A 5 32.74 7.81 25.48
C ILE A 5 31.40 8.44 25.10
N THR A 6 31.42 9.30 24.07
CA THR A 6 30.20 9.74 23.39
C THR A 6 29.58 8.50 22.77
N PRO A 7 28.35 8.10 23.14
CA PRO A 7 27.69 6.99 22.49
C PRO A 7 27.49 7.37 21.02
N ARG A 8 28.28 6.75 20.13
CA ARG A 8 28.03 6.78 18.69
C ARG A 8 26.61 6.28 18.49
N ASN A 9 25.73 7.19 18.10
CA ASN A 9 24.35 6.89 17.74
C ASN A 9 24.38 5.72 16.73
N PRO A 10 23.95 4.51 17.12
CA PRO A 10 24.16 3.34 16.29
C PRO A 10 23.19 3.45 15.11
N VAL A 11 23.75 3.60 13.91
CA VAL A 11 23.02 3.68 12.64
C VAL A 11 22.07 4.88 12.57
N GLY A 12 22.64 6.07 12.39
CA GLY A 12 21.90 7.23 11.93
C GLY A 12 21.40 6.99 10.50
N ILE A 13 20.32 6.23 10.32
CA ILE A 13 19.65 6.10 9.02
C ILE A 13 19.25 7.50 8.60
N ASP A 14 19.86 8.00 7.52
CA ASP A 14 19.57 9.33 6.99
C ASP A 14 18.07 9.45 6.73
N ALA A 15 17.46 10.54 7.22
CA ALA A 15 16.05 10.84 6.97
C ALA A 15 15.73 10.87 5.47
N LYS A 16 16.71 11.21 4.62
CA LYS A 16 16.61 11.08 3.16
C LYS A 16 16.49 9.63 2.73
N ALA A 17 17.33 8.73 3.24
CA ALA A 17 17.29 7.30 2.93
C ALA A 17 15.94 6.67 3.28
N ILE A 18 15.37 6.99 4.45
CA ILE A 18 14.03 6.51 4.85
C ILE A 18 12.97 6.97 3.86
N THR A 19 13.04 8.23 3.43
CA THR A 19 12.07 8.80 2.48
C THR A 19 12.14 8.09 1.14
N TRP A 20 13.34 7.94 0.59
CA TRP A 20 13.54 7.28 -0.68
C TRP A 20 13.14 5.80 -0.63
N ALA A 21 13.40 5.12 0.48
CA ALA A 21 12.95 3.74 0.66
C ALA A 21 11.41 3.63 0.65
N VAL A 22 10.72 4.48 1.42
CA VAL A 22 9.25 4.45 1.48
C VAL A 22 8.62 4.80 0.13
N LEU A 23 9.11 5.85 -0.53
CA LEU A 23 8.64 6.25 -1.85
C LEU A 23 8.98 5.20 -2.92
N GLY A 24 10.17 4.61 -2.86
CA GLY A 24 10.58 3.55 -3.78
C GLY A 24 9.70 2.31 -3.69
N VAL A 25 9.39 1.86 -2.47
CA VAL A 25 8.45 0.75 -2.25
C VAL A 25 7.06 1.12 -2.72
N GLN A 26 6.57 2.33 -2.42
CA GLN A 26 5.27 2.79 -2.92
C GLN A 26 5.21 2.75 -4.45
N MET A 27 6.22 3.30 -5.12
CA MET A 27 6.31 3.31 -6.58
C MET A 27 6.37 1.90 -7.16
N MET A 28 7.15 1.00 -6.56
CA MET A 28 7.18 -0.40 -7.00
C MET A 28 5.81 -1.08 -6.87
N VAL A 29 5.10 -0.87 -5.75
CA VAL A 29 3.77 -1.44 -5.54
C VAL A 29 2.78 -0.86 -6.55
N MET A 30 2.80 0.46 -6.76
CA MET A 30 1.95 1.10 -7.77
C MET A 30 2.21 0.52 -9.16
N LEU A 31 3.47 0.43 -9.58
CA LEU A 31 3.85 -0.15 -10.87
C LEU A 31 3.43 -1.62 -10.99
N ALA A 32 3.59 -2.42 -9.94
CA ALA A 32 3.17 -3.82 -9.93
C ALA A 32 1.65 -3.98 -10.04
N VAL A 33 0.87 -3.20 -9.28
CA VAL A 33 -0.59 -3.16 -9.38
C VAL A 33 -1.01 -2.75 -10.80
N THR A 34 -0.35 -1.75 -11.36
CA THR A 34 -0.57 -1.31 -12.75
C THR A 34 -0.31 -2.47 -13.71
N ALA A 35 0.87 -3.06 -13.67
CA ALA A 35 1.27 -4.15 -14.57
C ALA A 35 0.32 -5.34 -14.50
N LEU A 36 -0.10 -5.74 -13.29
CA LEU A 36 -1.09 -6.81 -13.08
C LEU A 36 -2.43 -6.50 -13.75
N ARG A 37 -2.84 -5.24 -13.80
CA ARG A 37 -4.09 -4.82 -14.44
C ARG A 37 -3.96 -4.58 -15.93
N PHE A 38 -2.80 -4.19 -16.43
CA PHE A 38 -2.54 -4.17 -17.87
C PHE A 38 -2.42 -5.59 -18.46
N ALA A 39 -2.15 -6.60 -17.64
CA ALA A 39 -2.19 -8.00 -18.07
C ALA A 39 -3.64 -8.53 -18.29
N ALA A 40 -4.66 -7.82 -17.81
CA ALA A 40 -6.08 -8.14 -18.01
C ALA A 40 -6.71 -7.09 -18.95
N GLY A 41 -7.09 -7.50 -20.16
CA GLY A 41 -7.43 -6.59 -21.26
C GLY A 41 -8.65 -5.69 -21.02
N GLY A 42 -9.64 -6.11 -20.23
CA GLY A 42 -10.90 -5.39 -20.01
C GLY A 42 -10.78 -4.16 -19.11
N TRP A 43 -9.78 -4.11 -18.23
CA TRP A 43 -9.54 -2.97 -17.34
C TRP A 43 -8.90 -1.76 -18.02
N LEU A 44 -8.35 -1.91 -19.23
CA LEU A 44 -7.68 -0.81 -19.95
C LEU A 44 -8.60 0.39 -20.14
N LEU A 45 -9.86 0.15 -20.52
CA LEU A 45 -10.84 1.21 -20.78
C LEU A 45 -11.27 1.89 -19.47
N VAL A 46 -11.48 1.14 -18.39
CA VAL A 46 -11.84 1.69 -17.06
C VAL A 46 -10.70 2.55 -16.48
N ILE A 47 -9.45 2.10 -16.64
CA ILE A 47 -8.26 2.81 -16.17
C ILE A 47 -8.06 4.12 -16.92
N PHE A 48 -8.17 4.11 -18.26
CA PHE A 48 -7.99 5.30 -19.10
C PHE A 48 -9.16 6.28 -19.03
N LEU A 49 -10.40 5.79 -18.97
CA LEU A 49 -11.60 6.64 -19.08
C LEU A 49 -11.94 7.37 -17.78
N PHE A 50 -11.73 6.75 -16.62
CA PHE A 50 -12.14 7.32 -15.34
C PHE A 50 -10.99 7.86 -14.49
N GLY A 51 -9.74 7.72 -14.96
CA GLY A 51 -8.58 7.97 -14.12
C GLY A 51 -8.63 7.14 -12.83
N GLY A 52 -9.24 5.94 -12.88
CA GLY A 52 -9.48 5.09 -11.71
C GLY A 52 -8.21 4.77 -10.91
N PHE A 53 -7.06 4.85 -11.59
CA PHE A 53 -5.73 4.89 -10.97
C PHE A 53 -5.65 5.90 -9.81
N LEU A 54 -6.03 7.16 -10.04
CA LEU A 54 -5.96 8.21 -9.01
C LEU A 54 -6.84 7.90 -7.81
N VAL A 55 -8.04 7.35 -8.02
CA VAL A 55 -8.95 6.99 -6.91
C VAL A 55 -8.39 5.82 -6.09
N VAL A 56 -7.78 4.83 -6.75
CA VAL A 56 -7.18 3.68 -6.08
C VAL A 56 -5.90 4.06 -5.34
N PHE A 57 -5.07 4.95 -5.90
CA PHE A 57 -3.77 5.30 -5.33
C PHE A 57 -3.78 6.51 -4.40
N ALA A 58 -4.76 7.43 -4.50
CA ALA A 58 -4.86 8.59 -3.63
C ALA A 58 -4.82 8.25 -2.13
N PRO A 59 -5.51 7.21 -1.63
CA PRO A 59 -5.43 6.85 -0.21
C PRO A 59 -4.01 6.41 0.18
N SER A 60 -3.30 5.71 -0.71
CA SER A 60 -1.90 5.30 -0.47
C SER A 60 -0.96 6.51 -0.43
N VAL A 61 -1.10 7.44 -1.39
CA VAL A 61 -0.31 8.68 -1.43
C VAL A 61 -0.53 9.49 -0.15
N LEU A 62 -1.78 9.63 0.28
CA LEU A 62 -2.14 10.32 1.50
C LEU A 62 -1.54 9.64 2.74
N ALA A 63 -1.67 8.31 2.86
CA ALA A 63 -1.10 7.56 3.99
C ALA A 63 0.43 7.75 4.09
N VAL A 64 1.15 7.70 2.96
CA VAL A 64 2.60 7.93 2.94
C VAL A 64 2.95 9.37 3.30
N ALA A 65 2.24 10.36 2.74
CA ALA A 65 2.48 11.78 3.04
C ALA A 65 2.36 12.08 4.54
N VAL A 66 1.37 11.48 5.21
CA VAL A 66 1.14 11.67 6.66
C VAL A 66 2.10 10.80 7.50
N ALA A 67 2.48 9.60 7.03
CA ALA A 67 3.39 8.71 7.74
C ALA A 67 4.86 9.18 7.69
N LEU A 68 5.30 9.83 6.62
CA LEU A 68 6.70 10.24 6.42
C LEU A 68 7.29 11.08 7.57
N PRO A 69 6.62 12.13 8.08
CA PRO A 69 7.10 12.88 9.25
C PRO A 69 7.29 12.00 10.49
N VAL A 70 6.39 11.04 10.71
CA VAL A 70 6.42 10.10 11.83
C VAL A 70 7.53 9.08 11.66
N MET A 71 7.73 8.57 10.43
CA MET A 71 8.85 7.70 10.11
C MET A 71 10.19 8.40 10.22
N ARG A 72 10.29 9.72 9.96
CA ARG A 72 11.55 10.46 10.12
C ARG A 72 11.88 10.80 11.57
N ARG A 73 10.87 11.13 12.39
CA ARG A 73 11.07 11.77 13.71
C ARG A 73 10.41 11.05 14.89
N GLY A 74 9.74 9.93 14.66
CA GLY A 74 9.05 9.13 15.67
C GLY A 74 9.96 8.11 16.35
N GLY A 75 9.51 7.62 17.51
CA GLY A 75 10.21 6.55 18.24
C GLY A 75 10.18 5.21 17.48
N SER A 76 11.11 4.31 17.83
CA SER A 76 11.31 3.02 17.13
C SER A 76 10.01 2.19 17.01
N ARG A 77 9.25 2.04 18.10
CA ARG A 77 7.99 1.27 18.11
C ARG A 77 6.94 1.80 17.14
N VAL A 78 6.83 3.12 17.06
CA VAL A 78 5.89 3.79 16.14
C VAL A 78 6.33 3.59 14.70
N ARG A 79 7.63 3.75 14.42
CA ARG A 79 8.17 3.53 13.07
C ARG A 79 7.84 2.13 12.58
N VAL A 80 8.01 1.12 13.43
CA VAL A 80 7.65 -0.28 13.14
C VAL A 80 6.15 -0.44 12.93
N ALA A 81 5.31 0.16 13.78
CA ALA A 81 3.84 0.09 13.63
C ALA A 81 3.35 0.76 12.33
N CYS A 82 3.84 1.97 12.00
CA CYS A 82 3.54 2.65 10.73
C CYS A 82 4.03 1.83 9.53
N ALA A 83 5.24 1.27 9.61
CA ALA A 83 5.79 0.44 8.53
C ALA A 83 4.98 -0.83 8.33
N GLY A 84 4.57 -1.49 9.41
CA GLY A 84 3.72 -2.67 9.37
C GLY A 84 2.34 -2.37 8.78
N ALA A 85 1.72 -1.26 9.17
CA ALA A 85 0.42 -0.84 8.62
C ALA A 85 0.52 -0.52 7.11
N LEU A 86 1.56 0.20 6.68
CA LEU A 86 1.80 0.46 5.26
C LEU A 86 2.07 -0.84 4.48
N ALA A 87 2.89 -1.74 5.02
CA ALA A 87 3.19 -3.03 4.39
C ALA A 87 1.94 -3.89 4.24
N ALA A 88 1.09 -3.95 5.27
CA ALA A 88 -0.19 -4.65 5.21
C ALA A 88 -1.12 -4.04 4.16
N GLY A 89 -1.17 -2.70 4.08
CA GLY A 89 -1.92 -1.99 3.04
C GLY A 89 -1.43 -2.32 1.63
N TYR A 90 -0.11 -2.36 1.42
CA TYR A 90 0.48 -2.71 0.11
C TYR A 90 0.24 -4.16 -0.27
N ALA A 91 0.39 -5.09 0.68
CA ALA A 91 0.07 -6.49 0.45
C ALA A 91 -1.40 -6.67 0.07
N ALA A 92 -2.31 -6.00 0.79
CA ALA A 92 -3.74 -6.03 0.49
C ALA A 92 -4.06 -5.44 -0.89
N LEU A 93 -3.41 -4.32 -1.26
CA LEU A 93 -3.58 -3.70 -2.57
C LEU A 93 -3.08 -4.61 -3.71
N LEU A 94 -1.92 -5.26 -3.53
CA LEU A 94 -1.39 -6.23 -4.50
C LEU A 94 -2.29 -7.46 -4.62
N THR A 95 -2.80 -7.98 -3.51
CA THR A 95 -3.77 -9.08 -3.52
C THR A 95 -5.02 -8.69 -4.29
N ALA A 96 -5.62 -7.53 -3.99
CA ALA A 96 -6.77 -7.01 -4.72
C ALA A 96 -6.46 -6.83 -6.22
N ALA A 97 -5.27 -6.34 -6.56
CA ALA A 97 -4.83 -6.20 -7.94
C ALA A 97 -4.73 -7.55 -8.65
N ALA A 98 -4.18 -8.56 -8.00
CA ALA A 98 -3.92 -9.87 -8.58
C ALA A 98 -5.19 -10.74 -8.69
N THR A 99 -6.15 -10.57 -7.78
CA THR A 99 -7.34 -11.43 -7.67
C THR A 99 -8.62 -10.83 -8.20
N MET A 100 -8.65 -9.55 -8.57
CA MET A 100 -9.90 -9.00 -9.11
C MET A 100 -10.14 -9.52 -10.52
N PRO A 101 -11.35 -10.02 -10.81
CA PRO A 101 -11.72 -10.44 -12.16
C PRO A 101 -11.70 -9.27 -13.15
N ASP A 102 -11.45 -9.60 -14.41
CA ASP A 102 -11.58 -8.70 -15.54
C ASP A 102 -13.05 -8.43 -15.87
N PHE A 103 -13.32 -7.28 -16.49
CA PHE A 103 -14.63 -7.01 -17.09
C PHE A 103 -14.58 -7.48 -18.55
N THR A 104 -15.22 -8.62 -18.83
CA THR A 104 -15.30 -9.15 -20.19
C THR A 104 -16.77 -9.23 -20.62
N ASP A 105 -17.03 -9.02 -21.91
CA ASP A 105 -18.37 -9.16 -22.50
C ASP A 105 -18.72 -10.63 -22.81
N ALA A 106 -17.77 -11.55 -22.64
CA ALA A 106 -17.97 -12.99 -22.82
C ALA A 106 -18.50 -13.60 -21.52
N ALA A 107 -19.77 -14.00 -21.51
CA ALA A 107 -20.54 -14.42 -20.34
C ALA A 107 -19.93 -15.56 -19.48
N ASP A 108 -18.92 -16.26 -20.00
CA ASP A 108 -18.29 -17.43 -19.36
C ASP A 108 -16.75 -17.30 -19.23
N GLU A 109 -16.15 -16.17 -19.61
CA GLU A 109 -14.70 -15.97 -19.58
C GLU A 109 -14.32 -14.80 -18.67
N ASN A 110 -14.29 -15.04 -17.37
CA ASN A 110 -13.79 -14.07 -16.40
C ASN A 110 -12.30 -14.29 -16.17
N GLY A 111 -11.45 -13.46 -16.79
CA GLY A 111 -10.01 -13.54 -16.59
C GLY A 111 -9.59 -13.00 -15.22
N VAL A 112 -8.68 -13.70 -14.54
CA VAL A 112 -8.07 -13.22 -13.29
C VAL A 112 -6.56 -13.16 -13.46
N PRO A 113 -5.89 -12.01 -13.17
CA PRO A 113 -4.46 -11.84 -13.44
C PRO A 113 -3.57 -12.90 -12.82
N ILE A 114 -3.80 -13.28 -11.56
CA ILE A 114 -2.97 -14.29 -10.88
C ILE A 114 -3.10 -15.67 -11.53
N VAL A 115 -4.28 -16.00 -12.05
CA VAL A 115 -4.54 -17.27 -12.73
C VAL A 115 -3.86 -17.27 -14.10
N ALA A 116 -3.98 -16.18 -14.86
CA ALA A 116 -3.25 -16.03 -16.12
C ALA A 116 -1.73 -16.20 -15.94
N ILE A 117 -1.16 -15.69 -14.84
CA ILE A 117 0.27 -15.81 -14.54
C ILE A 117 0.66 -17.24 -14.12
N VAL A 118 -0.15 -17.91 -13.29
CA VAL A 118 0.19 -19.20 -12.68
C VAL A 118 -0.12 -20.39 -13.59
N SER A 119 -1.29 -20.39 -14.23
CA SER A 119 -1.77 -21.54 -15.01
C SER A 119 -1.63 -21.36 -16.52
N GLY A 120 -1.33 -20.16 -17.02
CA GLY A 120 -1.24 -19.87 -18.46
C GLY A 120 -2.58 -19.91 -19.20
N SER A 121 -3.60 -20.59 -18.66
CA SER A 121 -5.00 -20.50 -19.06
C SER A 121 -5.66 -19.32 -18.35
N GLY A 122 -6.03 -18.30 -19.13
CA GLY A 122 -6.57 -17.04 -18.60
C GLY A 122 -8.06 -17.06 -18.26
N THR A 123 -8.76 -18.19 -18.36
CA THR A 123 -10.23 -18.25 -18.20
C THR A 123 -10.65 -19.09 -17.01
N LEU A 124 -11.60 -18.56 -16.23
CA LEU A 124 -12.19 -19.22 -15.08
C LEU A 124 -13.70 -19.36 -15.27
N THR A 125 -14.28 -20.42 -14.69
CA THR A 125 -15.73 -20.52 -14.56
C THR A 125 -16.30 -19.41 -13.68
N ASN A 126 -17.57 -19.06 -13.89
CA ASN A 126 -18.27 -18.02 -13.12
C ASN A 126 -18.22 -18.26 -11.60
N ALA A 127 -18.37 -19.52 -11.16
CA ALA A 127 -18.26 -19.87 -9.73
C ALA A 127 -16.85 -19.60 -9.16
N GLN A 128 -15.80 -19.89 -9.91
CA GLN A 128 -14.41 -19.63 -9.49
C GLN A 128 -14.11 -18.13 -9.50
N ALA A 129 -14.54 -17.41 -10.53
CA ALA A 129 -14.38 -15.96 -10.62
C ALA A 129 -15.04 -15.23 -9.44
N GLN A 130 -16.17 -15.74 -8.94
CA GLN A 130 -16.86 -15.16 -7.80
C GLN A 130 -16.07 -15.28 -6.48
N VAL A 131 -15.33 -16.38 -6.29
CA VAL A 131 -14.41 -16.54 -5.14
C VAL A 131 -13.32 -15.47 -5.18
N TYR A 132 -12.70 -15.28 -6.35
CA TYR A 132 -11.67 -14.26 -6.58
C TYR A 132 -12.22 -12.83 -6.41
N HIS A 133 -13.46 -12.59 -6.85
CA HIS A 133 -14.17 -11.34 -6.60
C HIS A 133 -14.31 -11.07 -5.09
N THR A 134 -14.77 -12.05 -4.30
CA THR A 134 -14.87 -11.92 -2.84
C THR A 134 -13.51 -11.64 -2.19
N ILE A 135 -12.46 -12.36 -2.60
CA ILE A 135 -11.10 -12.13 -2.09
C ILE A 135 -10.64 -10.70 -2.39
N SER A 136 -10.87 -10.23 -3.62
CA SER A 136 -10.50 -8.87 -4.03
C SER A 136 -11.25 -7.81 -3.22
N GLY A 137 -12.56 -7.99 -2.99
CA GLY A 137 -13.36 -7.09 -2.16
C GLY A 137 -12.87 -7.01 -0.71
N VAL A 138 -12.59 -8.15 -0.08
CA VAL A 138 -12.03 -8.19 1.28
C VAL A 138 -10.65 -7.53 1.32
N ALA A 139 -9.82 -7.77 0.31
CA ALA A 139 -8.49 -7.16 0.21
C ALA A 139 -8.57 -5.62 0.07
N VAL A 140 -9.53 -5.08 -0.69
CA VAL A 140 -9.79 -3.64 -0.75
C VAL A 140 -10.19 -3.08 0.62
N LEU A 141 -11.06 -3.78 1.37
CA LEU A 141 -11.42 -3.36 2.73
C LEU A 141 -10.21 -3.37 3.68
N CYS A 142 -9.37 -4.40 3.61
CA CYS A 142 -8.12 -4.46 4.38
C CYS A 142 -7.16 -3.31 4.02
N TYR A 143 -7.04 -2.98 2.74
CA TYR A 143 -6.25 -1.84 2.27
C TYR A 143 -6.76 -0.52 2.85
N LEU A 144 -8.07 -0.27 2.80
CA LEU A 144 -8.70 0.92 3.36
C LEU A 144 -8.52 0.98 4.89
N ALA A 145 -8.72 -0.13 5.59
CA ALA A 145 -8.53 -0.22 7.03
C ALA A 145 -7.07 0.08 7.44
N ALA A 146 -6.10 -0.50 6.73
CA ALA A 146 -4.67 -0.25 6.96
C ALA A 146 -4.27 1.22 6.67
N THR A 147 -4.88 1.82 5.64
CA THR A 147 -4.71 3.23 5.31
C THR A 147 -5.21 4.13 6.44
N VAL A 148 -6.44 3.89 6.92
CA VAL A 148 -7.02 4.64 8.04
C VAL A 148 -6.17 4.46 9.31
N ALA A 149 -5.76 3.24 9.64
CA ALA A 149 -4.90 2.97 10.79
C ALA A 149 -3.58 3.74 10.71
N THR A 150 -2.95 3.79 9.53
CA THR A 150 -1.72 4.55 9.30
C THR A 150 -1.93 6.04 9.53
N ILE A 151 -3.01 6.61 8.99
CA ILE A 151 -3.35 8.02 9.13
C ILE A 151 -3.63 8.37 10.59
N VAL A 152 -4.47 7.58 11.28
CA VAL A 152 -4.82 7.80 12.69
C VAL A 152 -3.58 7.74 13.57
N LEU A 153 -2.76 6.68 13.43
CA LEU A 153 -1.53 6.52 14.20
C LEU A 153 -0.59 7.72 13.99
N ALA A 154 -0.48 8.20 12.75
CA ALA A 154 0.38 9.31 12.42
C ALA A 154 -0.15 10.66 12.94
N ILE A 155 -1.45 10.93 12.81
CA ILE A 155 -2.09 12.16 13.32
C ILE A 155 -2.02 12.23 14.84
N THR A 156 -2.40 11.17 15.55
CA THR A 156 -2.39 11.13 17.03
C THR A 156 -1.03 11.55 17.58
N LEU A 157 0.05 11.11 16.94
CA LEU A 157 1.40 11.45 17.37
C LEU A 157 1.85 12.86 17.00
N LEU A 158 1.44 13.36 15.84
CA LEU A 158 1.67 14.77 15.47
C LEU A 158 0.96 15.71 16.45
N VAL A 159 -0.24 15.35 16.90
CA VAL A 159 -1.00 16.09 17.91
C VAL A 159 -0.30 16.02 19.27
N ILE A 160 0.01 14.83 19.79
CA ILE A 160 0.68 14.67 21.10
C ILE A 160 1.99 15.47 21.17
N LYS A 161 2.80 15.44 20.09
CA LYS A 161 4.07 16.16 20.05
C LYS A 161 3.90 17.69 20.03
N ARG A 162 2.84 18.20 19.37
CA ARG A 162 2.49 19.63 19.41
C ARG A 162 2.01 20.07 20.79
N SER A 163 1.21 19.25 21.46
CA SER A 163 0.73 19.52 22.82
C SER A 163 1.88 19.60 23.82
N ALA A 164 2.80 18.64 23.77
CA ALA A 164 3.99 18.62 24.64
C ALA A 164 4.96 19.78 24.37
N GLY A 165 5.02 20.28 23.13
CA GLY A 165 5.85 21.43 22.75
C GLY A 165 5.26 22.80 23.09
N ARG A 166 3.95 22.90 23.34
CA ARG A 166 3.29 24.13 23.83
C ARG A 166 3.30 24.26 25.36
N ALA A 167 3.53 23.16 26.06
CA ALA A 167 3.59 23.11 27.52
C ALA A 167 5.00 23.41 28.09
N ARG A 168 5.95 23.76 27.22
CA ARG A 168 7.31 24.22 27.55
C ARG A 168 7.50 25.61 27.00
#